data_AF-A0A9D0C708-F1
#
_entry.id   AF-A0A9D0C708-F1
#
_cell.length_a   1.000
_cell.length_b   1.000
_cell.length_c   1.000
_cell.angle_alpha   90.00
_cell.angle_beta   90.00
_cell.angle_gamma   90.00
#
_symmetry.space_group_name_H-M   'P 1'
#
loop_
_entity.id
_entity.type
_entity.pdbx_description
1 polymer ?
#
loop_
_entity_poly.entity_id
_entity_poly.type
_entity_poly.pdbx_seq_one_letter_code
_entity_poly.pdbx_strand_id
1 'polypeptide(L)' 'MAYLDEGQGECVVMVHGNPSWSYLYRNLVLALRDRYRCLVPDHMGCGRSDKPQ' A
#
# COMPACT_ATOMS: atom_id res chain seq x y z
N MET A 1 -5.37 -0.77 11.19
CA MET A 1 -4.41 -0.93 10.07
C MET A 1 -5.00 -0.40 8.78
N ALA A 2 -4.37 0.60 8.18
CA ALA A 2 -4.77 1.19 6.90
C ALA A 2 -4.05 0.49 5.73
N TYR A 3 -4.72 0.42 4.58
CA TYR A 3 -4.15 -0.11 3.35
C TYR A 3 -4.83 0.51 2.13
N LEU A 4 -4.12 0.52 1.00
CA LEU A 4 -4.68 0.77 -0.33
C LEU A 4 -4.92 -0.58 -1.02
N ASP A 5 -6.06 -0.71 -1.69
CA ASP A 5 -6.47 -1.90 -2.44
C ASP A 5 -7.13 -1.45 -3.75
N GLU A 6 -6.40 -1.54 -4.86
CA GLU A 6 -6.80 -1.01 -6.16
C GLU A 6 -6.64 -2.07 -7.25
N GLY A 7 -7.53 -2.07 -8.24
CA GLY A 7 -7.48 -3.03 -9.35
C GLY A 7 -8.08 -4.40 -9.02
N GLN A 8 -7.89 -5.34 -9.95
CA GLN A 8 -8.40 -6.72 -9.85
C GLN A 8 -7.40 -7.69 -10.50
N GLY A 9 -7.54 -8.99 -10.19
CA GLY A 9 -6.66 -10.04 -10.74
C GLY A 9 -5.61 -10.53 -9.73
N GLU A 10 -4.45 -10.96 -10.23
CA GLU A 10 -3.35 -11.45 -9.41
C GLU A 10 -2.86 -10.36 -8.45
N CYS A 11 -2.63 -10.73 -7.18
CA CYS A 11 -2.33 -9.78 -6.11
C CYS A 11 -0.83 -9.48 -6.04
N VAL A 12 -0.49 -8.20 -6.17
CA VAL A 12 0.86 -7.67 -5.94
C VAL A 12 0.86 -6.89 -4.63
N VAL A 13 1.63 -7.35 -3.66
CA VAL A 13 1.75 -6.71 -2.34
C VAL A 13 3.00 -5.83 -2.29
N MET A 14 2.82 -4.55 -1.96
CA MET A 14 3.92 -3.57 -1.90
C MET A 14 4.16 -3.13 -0.46
N VAL A 15 5.27 -3.56 0.12
CA VAL A 15 5.59 -3.32 1.54
C VAL A 15 6.66 -2.24 1.66
N HIS A 16 6.32 -1.13 2.33
CA HIS A 16 7.21 0.01 2.46
C HIS A 16 8.26 -0.18 3.57
N GLY A 17 9.33 0.63 3.52
CA GLY A 17 10.37 0.72 4.58
C GLY A 17 10.13 1.85 5.58
N ASN A 18 11.09 2.10 6.48
CA ASN A 18 11.04 3.20 7.47
C ASN A 18 11.98 4.35 7.06
N PRO A 19 11.61 5.65 7.16
CA PRO A 19 10.32 6.23 7.54
C PRO A 19 9.43 6.55 6.32
N SER A 20 8.62 5.59 5.87
CA SER A 20 7.68 5.78 4.74
C SER A 20 6.32 5.13 5.01
N TRP A 21 5.44 5.12 4.02
CA TRP A 21 4.08 4.57 4.08
C TRP A 21 3.54 4.33 2.65
N SER A 22 2.33 3.79 2.51
CA SER A 22 1.71 3.38 1.24
C SER A 22 1.78 4.42 0.11
N TYR A 23 1.76 5.71 0.43
CA TYR A 23 1.87 6.80 -0.55
C TYR A 23 3.15 6.75 -1.41
N LEU A 24 4.21 6.09 -0.92
CA LEU A 24 5.44 5.84 -1.68
C LEU A 24 5.16 5.14 -3.01
N TYR A 25 4.18 4.23 -3.02
CA TYR A 25 3.88 3.37 -4.17
C TYR A 25 2.82 3.93 -5.14
N ARG A 26 2.30 5.14 -4.93
CA ARG A 26 1.18 5.68 -5.72
C ARG A 26 1.36 5.59 -7.24
N ASN A 27 2.57 5.86 -7.74
CA ASN A 27 2.85 5.81 -9.18
C ASN A 27 2.94 4.37 -9.69
N LEU A 28 3.46 3.45 -8.86
CA LEU A 28 3.53 2.03 -9.20
C LEU A 28 2.12 1.42 -9.23
N VAL A 29 1.26 1.78 -8.27
CA VAL A 29 -0.16 1.42 -8.26
C VAL A 29 -0.84 1.90 -9.53
N LEU A 30 -0.68 3.17 -9.91
CA LEU A 30 -1.26 3.70 -11.15
C LEU A 30 -0.80 2.95 -12.40
N ALA A 31 0.45 2.47 -12.44
CA ALA A 31 1.00 1.72 -13.56
C ALA A 31 0.58 0.24 -13.62
N LEU A 32 0.11 -0.33 -12.50
CA LEU A 32 -0.15 -1.77 -12.39
C LEU A 32 -1.63 -2.13 -12.17
N ARG A 33 -2.45 -1.24 -11.62
CA ARG A 33 -3.84 -1.54 -11.20
C ARG A 33 -4.77 -2.00 -12.33
N ASP A 34 -4.44 -1.68 -13.59
CA ASP A 34 -5.22 -2.11 -14.75
C ASP A 34 -5.04 -3.61 -15.07
N ARG A 35 -4.00 -4.26 -14.52
CA ARG A 35 -3.68 -5.68 -14.76
C ARG A 35 -3.57 -6.53 -13.49
N TYR A 36 -3.34 -5.89 -12.35
CA TYR A 36 -3.11 -6.55 -11.07
C TYR A 36 -3.94 -5.91 -9.97
N ARG A 37 -4.31 -6.69 -8.96
CA ARG A 37 -4.78 -6.15 -7.68
C ARG A 37 -3.56 -5.68 -6.89
N CYS A 38 -3.47 -4.38 -6.64
CA CYS A 38 -2.37 -3.75 -5.91
C CYS A 38 -2.77 -3.55 -4.46
N LEU A 39 -2.16 -4.30 -3.54
CA LEU A 39 -2.38 -4.18 -2.10
C LEU A 39 -1.16 -3.51 -1.44
N VAL A 40 -1.38 -2.37 -0.77
CA VAL A 40 -0.31 -1.57 -0.16
C VAL A 40 -0.66 -1.25 1.29
N PRO A 41 -0.23 -2.08 2.27
CA PRO A 41 -0.48 -1.83 3.69
C PRO A 41 0.43 -0.74 4.27
N ASP A 42 -0.11 0.03 5.21
CA ASP A 42 0.68 0.87 6.12
C ASP A 42 1.05 0.05 7.36
N HIS A 43 2.34 -0.06 7.68
CA HIS A 43 2.80 -0.65 8.96
C HIS A 43 2.15 0.04 10.16
N MET A 44 1.96 -0.68 11.26
CA MET A 44 1.51 -0.08 12.53
C MET A 44 2.46 1.05 12.94
N GLY A 45 1.91 2.20 13.33
CA GLY A 45 2.69 3.42 13.60
C GLY A 45 2.99 4.29 12.38
N CYS A 46 2.82 3.78 11.15
CA CYS A 46 3.11 4.50 9.90
C CYS A 46 1.84 4.98 9.18
N GLY A 47 1.98 6.05 8.39
CA GLY A 47 0.91 6.55 7.52
C GLY A 47 -0.41 6.78 8.27
N ARG A 48 -1.47 6.16 7.74
CA ARG A 48 -2.84 6.22 8.28
C ARG A 48 -3.17 5.03 9.20
N SER A 49 -2.24 4.11 9.42
CA SER A 49 -2.40 3.07 10.43
C SER A 49 -2.36 3.66 11.85
N ASP A 50 -3.00 2.95 12.77
CA ASP A 50 -3.07 3.31 14.18
C ASP A 50 -1.67 3.47 14.77
N LYS A 51 -1.53 4.43 15.69
CA LYS A 51 -0.30 4.70 16.42
C LYS A 51 -0.53 4.28 17.87
N PRO A 52 -0.09 3.08 18.29
CA PRO A 52 -0.30 2.61 19.64
C PRO A 52 0.38 3.57 20.63
N GLN A 53 -0.31 3.82 21.75
CA GLN A 53 0.17 4.65 22.86
C GLN A 53 0.92 3.80 23.88
#